data_AF-A0A5A7Y1K7-F1
#
_entry.id   AF-A0A5A7Y1K7-F1
#
_cell.length_a   1.000
_cell.length_b   1.000
_cell.length_c   1.000
_cell.angle_alpha   90.00
_cell.angle_beta   90.00
_cell.angle_gamma   90.00
#
_symmetry.space_group_name_H-M   'P 1'
#
loop_
_entity.id
_entity.type
_entity.pdbx_description
1 polymer ?
#
loop_
_entity_poly.entity_id
_entity_poly.type
_entity_poly.pdbx_seq_one_letter_code
_entity_poly.pdbx_strand_id
1 'polypeptide(L)'
;MKLVFVAALAAGVAIGVAPTAAADEAGYLNQLSPRLAFLTPDQLRAEGYKVCRYVSVGRPSADAIPMVTNDLGVTVAAALDIISNAIGQLDC
;
A
#
# COMPACT_ATOMS: atom_id res chain seq x y z
N MET A 1 22.30 -46.02 5.62
CA MET A 1 21.40 -44.97 5.10
C MET A 1 19.96 -45.30 5.45
N LYS A 2 19.38 -44.63 6.47
CA LYS A 2 18.01 -44.07 6.44
C LYS A 2 17.77 -43.34 7.77
N LEU A 3 17.98 -42.03 7.78
CA LEU A 3 17.62 -41.16 8.91
C LEU A 3 16.10 -40.98 8.88
N VAL A 4 15.44 -41.44 9.95
CA VAL A 4 14.02 -41.21 10.19
C VAL A 4 13.88 -39.78 10.73
N PHE A 5 13.45 -38.85 9.88
CA PHE A 5 13.02 -37.53 10.30
C PHE A 5 11.52 -37.58 10.62
N VAL A 6 11.20 -37.64 11.92
CA VAL A 6 9.88 -37.26 12.43
C VAL A 6 10.07 -35.94 13.16
N ALA A 7 9.53 -34.86 12.61
CA ALA A 7 9.39 -33.60 13.32
C ALA A 7 8.11 -32.89 12.87
N ALA A 8 7.08 -33.09 13.71
CA ALA A 8 5.99 -32.20 14.06
C ALA A 8 5.38 -31.27 12.99
N LEU A 9 4.15 -31.62 12.61
CA LEU A 9 3.14 -30.69 12.08
C LEU A 9 2.86 -29.58 13.12
N ALA A 10 3.51 -28.43 12.97
CA ALA A 10 3.03 -27.19 13.54
C ALA A 10 2.05 -26.55 12.54
N ALA A 11 0.75 -26.83 12.71
CA ALA A 11 -0.31 -26.14 12.01
C ALA A 11 -0.44 -24.71 12.57
N GLY A 12 0.49 -23.83 12.18
CA GLY A 12 0.29 -22.39 12.25
C GLY A 12 -0.60 -22.00 11.07
N VAL A 13 -1.76 -21.42 11.34
CA VAL A 13 -2.59 -20.80 10.31
C VAL A 13 -1.77 -19.65 9.72
N ALA A 14 -1.04 -19.92 8.64
CA ALA A 14 -0.45 -18.90 7.82
C ALA A 14 -1.62 -18.20 7.13
N ILE A 15 -2.06 -17.08 7.72
CA ILE A 15 -2.88 -16.12 7.00
C ILE A 15 -1.99 -15.68 5.85
N GLY A 16 -2.24 -16.21 4.65
CA GLY A 16 -1.52 -15.85 3.45
C GLY A 16 -1.77 -14.37 3.19
N VAL A 17 -0.93 -13.51 3.75
CA VAL A 17 -0.67 -12.22 3.11
C VAL A 17 -0.04 -12.63 1.78
N ALA A 18 -0.84 -12.58 0.71
CA ALA A 18 -0.26 -12.54 -0.62
C ALA A 18 0.88 -11.51 -0.53
N PRO A 19 2.09 -11.83 -0.99
CA PRO A 19 3.14 -10.83 -0.98
C PRO A 19 2.58 -9.70 -1.82
N THR A 20 2.22 -8.58 -1.18
CA THR A 20 2.07 -7.33 -1.92
C THR A 20 3.41 -7.22 -2.60
N ALA A 21 3.42 -7.36 -3.93
CA ALA A 21 4.65 -7.47 -4.66
C ALA A 21 5.47 -6.22 -4.31
N ALA A 22 6.51 -6.41 -3.50
CA ALA A 22 7.23 -5.29 -2.88
C ALA A 22 7.87 -4.37 -3.93
N ALA A 23 7.91 -4.82 -5.19
CA ALA A 23 8.29 -4.05 -6.36
C ALA A 23 7.33 -2.87 -6.61
N ASP A 24 6.03 -3.09 -6.50
CA ASP A 24 4.98 -2.12 -6.80
C ASP A 24 4.94 -1.03 -5.70
N GLU A 25 5.12 -1.43 -4.44
CA GLU A 25 5.28 -0.50 -3.32
C GLU A 25 6.58 0.33 -3.39
N ALA A 26 7.69 -0.28 -3.81
CA ALA A 26 8.95 0.44 -4.02
C ALA A 26 8.81 1.47 -5.16
N GLY A 27 8.11 1.12 -6.23
CA GLY A 27 7.78 2.03 -7.32
C GLY A 27 6.94 3.22 -6.85
N TYR A 28 5.88 2.94 -6.10
CA TYR A 28 5.02 3.95 -5.45
C TYR A 28 5.83 4.93 -4.59
N LEU A 29 6.68 4.43 -3.70
CA LEU A 29 7.50 5.27 -2.82
C LEU A 29 8.59 6.04 -3.56
N ASN A 30 9.20 5.45 -4.60
CA ASN A 30 10.22 6.11 -5.38
C ASN A 30 9.67 7.32 -6.17
N GLN A 31 8.40 7.27 -6.59
CA GLN A 31 7.76 8.42 -7.25
C GLN A 31 7.38 9.55 -6.28
N LEU A 32 6.92 9.21 -5.07
CA LEU A 32 6.34 10.18 -4.14
C LEU A 32 7.34 10.76 -3.15
N SER A 33 8.27 9.95 -2.62
CA SER A 33 9.20 10.40 -1.57
C SER A 33 10.04 11.62 -1.94
N PRO A 34 10.53 11.77 -3.20
CA PRO A 34 11.28 12.97 -3.60
C PRO A 34 10.42 14.25 -3.68
N ARG A 35 9.13 14.11 -4.00
CA ARG A 35 8.21 15.24 -4.19
C ARG A 35 7.51 15.65 -2.91
N LEU A 36 7.28 14.67 -2.04
CA LEU A 36 6.58 14.79 -0.77
C LEU A 36 7.52 14.47 0.39
N ALA A 37 8.74 15.04 0.37
CA ALA A 37 9.80 14.75 1.34
C ALA A 37 9.45 15.13 2.80
N PHE A 38 8.38 15.90 3.00
CA PHE A 38 7.83 16.22 4.31
C PHE A 38 6.92 15.11 4.87
N LEU A 39 6.58 14.09 4.08
CA LEU A 39 5.90 12.88 4.51
C LEU A 39 6.89 11.73 4.68
N THR A 40 6.63 10.89 5.67
CA THR A 40 7.40 9.66 5.86
C THR A 40 6.96 8.57 4.86
N PRO A 41 7.85 7.64 4.51
CA PRO A 41 7.48 6.49 3.68
C PRO A 41 6.30 5.69 4.25
N ASP A 42 6.22 5.56 5.58
CA ASP A 42 5.11 4.89 6.26
C ASP A 42 3.77 5.61 6.06
N GLN A 43 3.75 6.94 6.16
CA GLN A 43 2.54 7.73 5.89
C GLN A 43 2.08 7.56 4.44
N LEU A 44 3.01 7.60 3.49
CA LEU A 44 2.70 7.38 2.07
C LEU A 44 2.12 5.98 1.86
N ARG A 45 2.77 4.92 2.36
CA ARG A 45 2.27 3.54 2.23
C ARG A 45 0.88 3.36 2.83
N ALA A 46 0.71 3.81 4.07
CA ALA A 46 -0.54 3.66 4.78
C ALA A 46 -1.69 4.35 4.02
N GLU A 47 -1.46 5.56 3.53
CA GLU A 47 -2.46 6.31 2.78
C GLU A 47 -2.72 5.71 1.40
N GLY A 48 -1.68 5.26 0.69
CA GLY A 48 -1.82 4.58 -0.61
C GLY A 48 -2.68 3.32 -0.51
N TYR A 49 -2.47 2.48 0.50
CA TYR A 49 -3.33 1.31 0.72
C TYR A 49 -4.75 1.69 1.16
N LYS A 50 -4.93 2.78 1.90
CA LYS A 50 -6.25 3.31 2.23
C LYS A 50 -7.01 3.73 0.98
N VAL A 51 -6.33 4.38 0.02
CA VAL A 51 -6.87 4.68 -1.31
C VAL A 51 -7.26 3.40 -2.06
N CYS A 52 -6.40 2.38 -2.10
CA CYS A 52 -6.77 1.11 -2.76
C CYS A 52 -8.03 0.48 -2.16
N ARG A 53 -8.13 0.45 -0.82
CA ARG A 53 -9.32 -0.07 -0.13
C ARG A 53 -10.57 0.76 -0.38
N TYR A 54 -10.40 2.07 -0.58
CA TYR A 54 -11.48 2.97 -0.91
C TYR A 54 -12.03 2.71 -2.32
N VAL A 55 -11.15 2.53 -3.31
CA VAL A 55 -11.57 2.32 -4.70
C VAL A 55 -12.04 0.89 -4.97
N SER A 56 -11.49 -0.11 -4.26
CA SER A 56 -11.84 -1.52 -4.48
C SER A 56 -13.29 -1.87 -4.15
N VAL A 57 -13.98 -1.02 -3.38
CA VAL A 57 -15.43 -1.14 -3.11
C VAL A 57 -16.30 -0.41 -4.15
N GLY A 58 -15.74 -0.05 -5.30
CA GLY A 58 -16.45 0.57 -6.43
C GLY A 58 -16.64 2.08 -6.31
N ARG A 59 -15.91 2.75 -5.40
CA ARG A 59 -16.00 4.21 -5.25
C ARG A 59 -15.08 4.92 -6.24
N PRO A 60 -15.50 6.06 -6.83
CA PRO A 60 -14.62 6.88 -7.66
C PRO A 60 -13.37 7.33 -6.89
N SER A 61 -12.21 7.23 -7.53
CA SER A 61 -10.92 7.64 -6.94
C SER A 61 -10.87 9.12 -6.58
N ALA A 62 -11.54 9.99 -7.34
CA ALA A 62 -11.62 11.42 -7.06
C ALA A 62 -12.28 11.72 -5.70
N ASP A 63 -13.17 10.85 -5.23
CA ASP A 63 -13.85 11.05 -3.95
C ASP A 63 -12.91 10.74 -2.75
N ALA A 64 -11.73 10.15 -3.00
CA ALA A 64 -10.71 9.92 -1.97
C ALA A 64 -9.87 11.17 -1.67
N ILE A 65 -9.97 12.24 -2.49
CA ILE A 65 -9.24 13.51 -2.27
C ILE A 65 -9.44 14.05 -0.85
N PRO A 66 -10.67 14.27 -0.34
CA PRO A 66 -10.87 14.79 1.01
C PRO A 66 -10.31 13.88 2.09
N MET A 67 -10.28 12.56 1.90
CA MET A 67 -9.66 11.63 2.83
C MET A 67 -8.15 11.91 2.91
N VAL A 68 -7.45 11.82 1.78
CA VAL A 68 -5.99 12.01 1.70
C VAL A 68 -5.55 13.39 2.18
N THR A 69 -6.27 14.46 1.81
CA THR A 69 -5.93 15.81 2.26
C THR A 69 -6.07 15.96 3.77
N ASN A 70 -7.11 15.36 4.37
CA ASN A 70 -7.35 15.47 5.81
C ASN A 70 -6.41 14.58 6.62
N ASP A 71 -6.12 13.37 6.14
CA ASP A 71 -5.25 12.42 6.84
C ASP A 71 -3.79 12.87 6.88
N LEU A 72 -3.31 13.49 5.80
CA LEU A 72 -1.91 13.88 5.65
C LEU A 72 -1.64 15.40 5.76
N GLY A 73 -2.68 16.22 5.84
CA GLY A 73 -2.55 17.69 5.88
C GLY A 73 -1.92 18.27 4.60
N VAL A 74 -2.21 17.65 3.44
CA VAL A 74 -1.61 17.99 2.15
C VAL A 74 -2.54 18.81 1.26
N THR A 75 -1.98 19.43 0.24
CA THR A 75 -2.76 20.12 -0.80
C THR A 75 -3.54 19.11 -1.65
N VAL A 76 -4.60 19.58 -2.31
CA VAL A 76 -5.37 18.76 -3.27
C VAL A 76 -4.47 18.22 -4.40
N ALA A 77 -3.50 19.01 -4.87
CA ALA A 77 -2.56 18.57 -5.89
C ALA A 77 -1.69 17.40 -5.41
N ALA A 78 -1.15 17.49 -4.18
CA ALA A 78 -0.39 16.39 -3.58
C ALA A 78 -1.26 15.14 -3.33
N ALA A 79 -2.53 15.33 -2.94
CA ALA A 79 -3.47 14.23 -2.79
C ALA A 79 -3.76 13.52 -4.12
N LEU A 80 -3.94 14.26 -5.22
CA LEU A 80 -4.12 13.68 -6.55
C LEU A 80 -2.90 12.87 -7.00
N ASP A 81 -1.68 13.34 -6.72
CA ASP A 81 -0.45 12.60 -6.98
C ASP A 81 -0.42 11.28 -6.20
N ILE A 82 -0.73 11.31 -4.90
CA ILE A 82 -0.81 10.11 -4.05
C ILE A 82 -1.84 9.12 -4.59
N ILE A 83 -3.05 9.57 -4.92
CA ILE A 83 -4.14 8.72 -5.40
C ILE A 83 -3.79 8.08 -6.74
N SER A 84 -3.28 8.86 -7.68
CA SER A 84 -2.94 8.36 -9.03
C SER A 84 -1.80 7.36 -8.98
N ASN A 85 -0.79 7.61 -8.14
CA ASN A 85 0.31 6.67 -7.94
C ASN A 85 -0.14 5.41 -7.21
N ALA A 86 -1.04 5.51 -6.23
CA ALA A 86 -1.56 4.34 -5.53
C ALA A 86 -2.28 3.41 -6.51
N ILE A 87 -3.19 3.95 -7.33
CA ILE A 87 -3.93 3.18 -8.32
C ILE A 87 -3.01 2.59 -9.39
N GLY A 88 -2.00 3.34 -9.83
CA GLY A 88 -1.08 2.88 -10.87
C GLY A 88 0.02 1.92 -10.39
N GLN A 89 0.32 1.86 -9.09
CA GLN A 89 1.50 1.18 -8.55
C GLN A 89 1.22 0.28 -7.36
N LEU A 90 0.00 0.17 -6.83
CA LEU A 90 -0.29 -0.69 -5.67
C LEU A 90 -1.30 -1.79 -5.98
N ASP A 91 -1.58 -2.02 -7.28
CA ASP A 91 -2.56 -3.00 -7.77
C ASP A 91 -3.90 -2.91 -7.02
N CYS A 92 -4.42 -1.68 -6.94
CA CYS A 92 -5.80 -1.44 -6.56
C CYS A 92 -6.73 -1.95 -7.70
#